data_AF-A0A963R334-F1
#
_entry.id   AF-A0A963R334-F1
#
_cell.length_a   1.000
_cell.length_b   1.000
_cell.length_c   1.000
_cell.angle_alpha   90.00
_cell.angle_beta   90.00
_cell.angle_gamma   90.00
#
_symmetry.space_group_name_H-M   'P 1'
#
loop_
_entity.id
_entity.type
_entity.pdbx_description
1 polymer ?
#
loop_
_entity_poly.entity_id
_entity_poly.type
_entity_poly.pdbx_seq_one_letter_code
_entity_poly.pdbx_strand_id
1 'polypeptide(L)'
;MTTDSRPLNEPAPQPHGLLEDASALFFGSVFVATGLAILRASGLVTGGMAGLALLVSHLVPLTPGVLLALLNIPFLVLAWRAIGPLFAVRTVLASLVIAALSLVWQQSMRIGIDNPLVAAIAGGALLGQGVLTLVRHGAGLGGFGVLTVWLNQRYGWLVGRSQLAVDVVVLGLSAAYLAPAQLGWSSLSALVMGIVVYLWHRPGRYTGYSQLRW
;
A
#
# COMPACT_ATOMS: atom_id res chain seq x y z
N MET A 1 34.40 9.69 -12.04
CA MET A 1 34.96 8.40 -11.58
C MET A 1 34.66 8.29 -10.09
N THR A 2 33.47 7.80 -9.74
CA THR A 2 33.06 7.60 -8.34
C THR A 2 33.42 6.16 -7.97
N THR A 3 34.35 6.01 -7.03
CA THR A 3 34.77 4.71 -6.48
C THR A 3 33.57 3.99 -5.88
N ASP A 4 33.20 2.87 -6.49
CA ASP A 4 32.19 1.94 -5.99
C ASP A 4 32.74 1.32 -4.69
N SER A 5 32.25 1.81 -3.55
CA SER A 5 32.70 1.41 -2.21
C SER A 5 32.01 0.12 -1.72
N ARG A 6 31.52 -0.73 -2.62
CA ARG A 6 30.87 -1.98 -2.23
C ARG A 6 31.92 -2.97 -1.71
N PRO A 7 31.72 -3.56 -0.51
CA PRO A 7 32.60 -4.61 -0.01
C PRO A 7 32.59 -5.78 -1.01
N LEU A 8 33.78 -6.30 -1.33
CA LEU A 8 34.05 -7.28 -2.40
C LEU A 8 33.29 -8.62 -2.29
N ASN A 9 32.47 -8.82 -1.25
CA ASN A 9 31.77 -10.07 -0.94
C ASN A 9 30.24 -9.97 -0.92
N GLU A 10 29.64 -8.83 -1.30
CA GLU A 10 28.18 -8.78 -1.48
C GLU A 10 27.80 -9.33 -2.86
N PRO A 11 26.99 -10.42 -2.94
CA PRO A 11 26.51 -10.92 -4.22
C PRO A 11 25.75 -9.81 -4.95
N ALA A 12 26.03 -9.63 -6.23
CA ALA A 12 25.34 -8.65 -7.04
C ALA A 12 23.81 -8.88 -6.96
N PRO A 13 23.00 -7.82 -6.79
CA PRO A 13 21.56 -7.98 -6.68
C PRO A 13 21.03 -8.75 -7.89
N GLN A 14 20.36 -9.87 -7.64
CA GLN A 14 19.86 -10.73 -8.70
C GLN A 14 18.55 -10.15 -9.24
N PRO A 15 18.38 -10.13 -10.57
CA PRO A 15 17.19 -9.57 -11.16
C PRO A 15 16.01 -10.55 -11.10
N HIS A 16 14.81 -10.05 -10.79
CA HIS A 16 13.60 -10.85 -10.73
C HIS A 16 13.15 -11.30 -12.12
N GLY A 17 12.77 -12.57 -12.23
CA GLY A 17 12.11 -13.11 -13.42
C GLY A 17 10.70 -12.55 -13.58
N LEU A 18 10.16 -12.62 -14.81
CA LEU A 18 8.78 -12.13 -15.09
C LEU A 18 7.71 -12.87 -14.28
N LEU A 19 7.90 -14.17 -14.02
CA LEU A 19 7.00 -14.97 -13.18
C LEU A 19 7.08 -14.58 -11.70
N GLU A 20 8.26 -14.19 -11.22
CA GLU A 20 8.45 -13.71 -9.85
C GLU A 20 7.74 -12.38 -9.67
N ASP A 21 7.92 -11.45 -10.61
CA ASP A 21 7.19 -10.17 -10.62
C ASP A 21 5.67 -10.41 -10.67
N ALA A 22 5.18 -11.25 -11.58
CA ALA A 22 3.75 -11.50 -11.74
C ALA A 22 3.14 -12.15 -10.47
N SER A 23 3.80 -13.15 -9.90
CA SER A 23 3.35 -13.80 -8.67
C SER A 23 3.37 -12.84 -7.47
N ALA A 24 4.41 -12.02 -7.35
CA ALA A 24 4.48 -11.00 -6.30
C ALA A 24 3.39 -9.94 -6.44
N LEU A 25 3.10 -9.46 -7.66
CA LEU A 25 1.99 -8.54 -7.90
C LEU A 25 0.65 -9.16 -7.50
N PHE A 26 0.44 -10.42 -7.83
CA PHE A 26 -0.78 -11.15 -7.46
C PHE A 26 -0.90 -11.33 -5.95
N PHE A 27 0.09 -11.94 -5.28
CA PHE A 27 0.03 -12.19 -3.84
C PHE A 27 0.04 -10.90 -3.01
N GLY A 28 0.80 -9.89 -3.45
CA GLY A 28 0.77 -8.56 -2.85
C GLY A 28 -0.64 -7.96 -2.91
N SER A 29 -1.31 -8.08 -4.06
CA SER A 29 -2.70 -7.63 -4.23
C SER A 29 -3.69 -8.40 -3.37
N VAL A 30 -3.50 -9.73 -3.22
CA VAL A 30 -4.32 -10.57 -2.33
C VAL A 30 -4.19 -10.12 -0.88
N PHE A 31 -2.98 -9.85 -0.39
CA PHE A 31 -2.78 -9.35 0.97
C PHE A 31 -3.44 -7.98 1.18
N VAL A 32 -3.31 -7.07 0.22
CA VAL A 32 -3.94 -5.76 0.30
C VAL A 32 -5.46 -5.89 0.32
N ALA A 33 -6.04 -6.61 -0.63
CA ALA A 33 -7.50 -6.77 -0.74
C ALA A 33 -8.09 -7.42 0.52
N THR A 34 -7.39 -8.42 1.07
CA THR A 34 -7.81 -9.11 2.30
C THR A 34 -7.68 -8.20 3.52
N GLY A 35 -6.58 -7.45 3.64
CA GLY A 35 -6.41 -6.47 4.72
C GLY A 35 -7.48 -5.38 4.69
N LEU A 36 -7.81 -4.85 3.50
CA LEU A 36 -8.91 -3.91 3.31
C LEU A 36 -10.26 -4.51 3.72
N ALA A 37 -10.54 -5.76 3.33
CA ALA A 37 -11.79 -6.41 3.67
C ALA A 37 -11.95 -6.63 5.18
N ILE A 38 -10.88 -7.05 5.87
CA ILE A 38 -10.87 -7.22 7.34
C ILE A 38 -11.17 -5.90 8.05
N LEU A 39 -10.48 -4.82 7.68
CA LEU A 39 -10.70 -3.52 8.30
C LEU A 39 -12.11 -3.01 8.01
N ARG A 40 -12.58 -3.16 6.77
CA ARG A 40 -13.93 -2.74 6.38
C ARG A 40 -15.01 -3.47 7.15
N ALA A 41 -14.86 -4.78 7.35
CA ALA A 41 -15.81 -5.60 8.10
C ALA A 41 -15.89 -5.19 9.57
N SER A 42 -14.79 -4.67 10.14
CA SER A 42 -14.74 -4.21 11.54
C SER A 42 -15.05 -2.72 11.72
N GLY A 43 -15.52 -2.03 10.67
CA GLY A 43 -15.78 -0.59 10.74
C GLY A 43 -14.52 0.27 10.90
N LEU A 44 -13.35 -0.27 10.57
CA LEU A 44 -12.06 0.38 10.75
C LEU A 44 -11.55 1.02 9.45
N VAL A 45 -10.62 1.94 9.63
CA VAL A 45 -9.88 2.64 8.57
C VAL A 45 -8.38 2.46 8.83
N THR A 46 -7.52 2.95 7.95
CA THR A 46 -6.06 2.99 8.15
C THR A 46 -5.48 4.31 7.60
N GLY A 47 -4.16 4.40 7.44
CA GLY A 47 -3.47 5.52 6.81
C GLY A 47 -3.46 5.48 5.28
N GLY A 48 -2.99 6.58 4.68
CA GLY A 48 -2.69 6.67 3.26
C GLY A 48 -3.90 6.52 2.34
N MET A 49 -3.62 6.05 1.12
CA MET A 49 -4.64 5.95 0.07
C MET A 49 -5.64 4.82 0.36
N ALA A 50 -5.15 3.72 0.94
CA ALA A 50 -5.97 2.63 1.47
C ALA A 50 -6.94 3.13 2.54
N GLY A 51 -6.47 4.00 3.44
CA GLY A 51 -7.29 4.66 4.45
C GLY A 51 -8.40 5.51 3.84
N LEU A 52 -8.08 6.36 2.87
CA LEU A 52 -9.10 7.18 2.21
C LEU A 52 -10.14 6.31 1.48
N ALA A 53 -9.70 5.25 0.80
CA ALA A 53 -10.59 4.32 0.14
C ALA A 53 -11.52 3.60 1.14
N LEU A 54 -11.00 3.19 2.30
CA LEU A 54 -11.81 2.63 3.39
C LEU A 54 -12.82 3.64 3.93
N LEU A 55 -12.39 4.87 4.22
CA LEU A 55 -13.26 5.94 4.70
C LEU A 55 -14.44 6.16 3.76
N VAL A 56 -14.16 6.32 2.45
CA VAL A 56 -15.21 6.52 1.44
C VAL A 56 -16.10 5.28 1.32
N SER A 57 -15.56 4.08 1.49
CA SER A 57 -16.35 2.83 1.42
C SER A 57 -17.34 2.68 2.59
N HIS A 58 -17.15 3.42 3.69
CA HIS A 58 -18.12 3.49 4.79
C HIS A 58 -19.30 4.42 4.45
N LEU A 59 -19.14 5.31 3.47
CA LEU A 59 -20.13 6.31 3.06
C LEU A 59 -20.91 5.90 1.80
N VAL A 60 -20.33 5.04 0.95
CA VAL A 60 -20.86 4.66 -0.36
C VAL A 60 -20.90 3.13 -0.46
N PRO A 61 -21.89 2.51 -1.14
CA PRO A 61 -22.00 1.05 -1.27
C PRO A 61 -20.98 0.41 -2.23
N LEU A 62 -19.78 0.97 -2.35
CA LEU A 62 -18.68 0.43 -3.16
C LEU A 62 -17.62 -0.24 -2.29
N THR A 63 -16.93 -1.24 -2.84
CA THR A 63 -15.84 -1.90 -2.11
C THR A 63 -14.63 -1.00 -1.93
N PRO A 64 -13.86 -1.16 -0.83
CA PRO A 64 -12.62 -0.42 -0.64
C PRO A 64 -11.62 -0.61 -1.79
N GLY A 65 -11.53 -1.82 -2.37
CA GLY A 65 -10.62 -2.07 -3.49
C GLY A 65 -11.01 -1.33 -4.77
N VAL A 66 -12.31 -1.26 -5.09
CA VAL A 66 -12.80 -0.48 -6.23
C VAL A 66 -12.55 1.01 -6.01
N LEU A 67 -12.84 1.50 -4.80
CA LEU A 67 -12.59 2.90 -4.45
C LEU A 67 -11.09 3.24 -4.48
N LEU A 68 -10.23 2.32 -4.04
CA LEU A 68 -8.78 2.48 -4.15
C LEU A 68 -8.37 2.66 -5.62
N ALA A 69 -8.86 1.80 -6.51
CA ALA A 69 -8.56 1.89 -7.94
C ALA A 69 -9.04 3.22 -8.57
N LEU A 70 -10.26 3.67 -8.21
CA LEU A 70 -10.83 4.93 -8.70
C LEU A 70 -10.06 6.16 -8.17
N LEU A 71 -9.80 6.21 -6.87
CA LEU A 71 -9.07 7.30 -6.22
C LEU A 71 -7.60 7.38 -6.71
N ASN A 72 -7.05 6.26 -7.19
CA ASN A 72 -5.71 6.19 -7.72
C ASN A 72 -5.53 6.76 -9.12
N ILE A 73 -6.59 6.91 -9.92
CA ILE A 73 -6.51 7.38 -11.32
C ILE A 73 -5.64 8.65 -11.46
N PRO A 74 -5.86 9.75 -10.69
CA PRO A 74 -5.01 10.94 -10.81
C PRO A 74 -3.54 10.68 -10.45
N PHE A 75 -3.28 9.81 -9.47
CA PHE A 75 -1.93 9.48 -9.03
C PHE A 75 -1.22 8.51 -9.99
N LEU A 76 -1.95 7.72 -10.76
CA LEU A 76 -1.40 6.88 -11.82
C LEU A 76 -0.87 7.74 -12.98
N VAL A 77 -1.58 8.81 -13.34
CA VAL A 77 -1.10 9.80 -14.31
C VAL A 77 0.17 10.48 -13.79
N LEU A 78 0.22 10.81 -12.51
CA LEU A 78 1.42 11.35 -11.88
C LEU A 78 2.57 10.32 -11.87
N ALA A 79 2.29 9.07 -11.55
CA ALA A 79 3.27 7.98 -11.50
C ALA A 79 3.92 7.75 -12.86
N TRP A 80 3.12 7.79 -13.93
CA TRP A 80 3.60 7.66 -15.29
C TRP A 80 4.65 8.71 -15.64
N ARG A 81 4.45 9.95 -15.19
CA ARG A 81 5.36 11.07 -15.45
C ARG A 81 6.54 11.16 -14.49
N ALA A 82 6.34 10.83 -13.21
CA ALA A 82 7.31 11.05 -12.14
C ALA A 82 8.26 9.85 -11.91
N ILE A 83 7.77 8.63 -12.09
CA ILE A 83 8.53 7.40 -11.79
C ILE A 83 8.80 6.62 -13.07
N GLY A 84 7.78 6.47 -13.92
CA GLY A 84 7.92 5.85 -15.24
C GLY A 84 6.71 4.98 -15.64
N PRO A 85 6.61 4.66 -16.94
CA PRO A 85 5.45 3.95 -17.50
C PRO A 85 5.30 2.53 -16.95
N LEU A 86 6.40 1.79 -16.79
CA LEU A 86 6.35 0.41 -16.30
C LEU A 86 5.78 0.32 -14.88
N PHE A 87 6.22 1.21 -13.98
CA PHE A 87 5.70 1.29 -12.62
C PHE A 87 4.20 1.61 -12.62
N ALA A 88 3.78 2.56 -13.47
CA ALA A 88 2.37 2.93 -13.59
C ALA A 88 1.52 1.75 -14.09
N VAL A 89 1.94 1.03 -15.13
CA VAL A 89 1.22 -0.15 -15.65
C VAL A 89 1.11 -1.25 -14.59
N ARG A 90 2.20 -1.58 -13.88
CA ARG A 90 2.16 -2.59 -12.80
C ARG A 90 1.24 -2.16 -11.66
N THR A 91 1.23 -0.88 -11.32
CA THR A 91 0.33 -0.30 -10.30
C THR A 91 -1.13 -0.36 -10.74
N VAL A 92 -1.42 -0.12 -12.02
CA VAL A 92 -2.77 -0.31 -12.60
C VAL A 92 -3.18 -1.78 -12.48
N LEU A 93 -2.34 -2.71 -12.92
CA LEU A 93 -2.64 -4.14 -12.85
C LEU A 93 -2.90 -4.60 -11.41
N ALA A 94 -2.03 -4.22 -10.47
CA ALA A 94 -2.24 -4.51 -9.05
C ALA A 94 -3.54 -3.90 -8.52
N SER A 95 -3.84 -2.63 -8.86
CA SER A 95 -5.09 -1.97 -8.45
C SER A 95 -6.33 -2.67 -8.99
N LEU A 96 -6.30 -3.16 -10.23
CA LEU A 96 -7.40 -3.92 -10.83
C LEU A 96 -7.60 -5.27 -10.15
N VAL A 97 -6.51 -5.97 -9.82
CA VAL A 97 -6.57 -7.23 -9.07
C VAL A 97 -7.14 -6.99 -7.66
N ILE A 98 -6.68 -5.95 -6.96
CA ILE A 98 -7.22 -5.55 -5.65
C ILE A 98 -8.71 -5.25 -5.74
N ALA A 99 -9.15 -4.50 -6.76
CA ALA A 99 -10.56 -4.18 -6.97
C ALA A 99 -11.41 -5.43 -7.22
N ALA A 100 -10.96 -6.32 -8.11
CA ALA A 100 -11.64 -7.59 -8.42
C ALA A 100 -11.75 -8.48 -7.17
N LEU A 101 -10.65 -8.68 -6.44
CA LEU A 101 -10.66 -9.47 -5.20
C LEU A 101 -11.55 -8.85 -4.13
N SER A 102 -11.58 -7.51 -4.03
CA SER A 102 -12.44 -6.83 -3.07
C SER A 102 -13.93 -7.04 -3.34
N LEU A 103 -14.34 -7.13 -4.62
CA LEU A 103 -15.70 -7.52 -5.00
C LEU A 103 -16.01 -8.96 -4.62
N VAL A 104 -15.09 -9.89 -4.87
CA VAL A 104 -15.25 -11.30 -4.48
C VAL A 104 -15.35 -11.42 -2.95
N TRP A 105 -14.51 -10.71 -2.18
CA TRP A 105 -14.56 -10.76 -0.72
C TRP A 105 -15.85 -10.21 -0.14
N GLN A 106 -16.40 -9.14 -0.72
CA GLN A 106 -17.68 -8.59 -0.27
C GLN A 106 -18.84 -9.57 -0.47
N GLN A 107 -18.81 -10.38 -1.54
CA GLN A 107 -19.90 -11.31 -1.88
C GLN A 107 -19.74 -12.68 -1.22
N SER A 108 -18.51 -13.18 -1.11
CA SER A 108 -18.23 -14.58 -0.76
C SER A 108 -17.68 -14.77 0.65
N MET A 109 -17.16 -13.72 1.30
CA MET A 109 -16.51 -13.82 2.61
C MET A 109 -17.32 -13.08 3.69
N ARG A 110 -17.89 -13.83 4.64
CA ARG A 110 -18.29 -13.28 5.94
C ARG A 110 -17.08 -13.32 6.86
N ILE A 111 -16.38 -12.20 6.98
CA ILE A 111 -15.24 -12.07 7.89
C ILE A 111 -15.80 -11.93 9.32
N GLY A 112 -15.81 -13.03 10.06
CA GLY A 112 -16.25 -13.09 11.47
C GLY A 112 -15.12 -12.77 12.44
N ILE A 113 -14.52 -11.58 12.33
CA ILE A 113 -13.56 -11.11 13.34
C ILE A 113 -14.31 -10.19 14.30
N ASP A 114 -14.71 -10.75 15.45
CA ASP A 114 -15.51 -10.03 16.44
C ASP A 114 -14.69 -9.01 17.25
N ASN A 115 -13.37 -9.24 17.36
CA ASN A 115 -12.48 -8.39 18.14
C ASN A 115 -11.80 -7.32 17.26
N PRO A 116 -12.11 -6.02 17.43
CA PRO A 116 -11.55 -4.95 16.61
C PRO A 116 -10.03 -4.78 16.78
N LEU A 117 -9.46 -5.18 17.92
CA LEU A 117 -8.01 -5.20 18.12
C LEU A 117 -7.34 -6.19 17.15
N VAL A 118 -7.92 -7.39 17.04
CA VAL A 118 -7.41 -8.44 16.15
C VAL A 118 -7.55 -8.00 14.71
N ALA A 119 -8.69 -7.40 14.34
CA ALA A 119 -8.90 -6.86 13.00
C ALA A 119 -7.88 -5.74 12.65
N ALA A 120 -7.62 -4.83 13.58
CA ALA A 120 -6.65 -3.76 13.38
C ALA A 120 -5.24 -4.28 13.12
N ILE A 121 -4.78 -5.25 13.93
CA ILE A 121 -3.46 -5.86 13.81
C ILE A 121 -3.37 -6.70 12.54
N ALA A 122 -4.33 -7.61 12.30
CA ALA A 122 -4.32 -8.49 11.14
C ALA A 122 -4.45 -7.70 9.83
N GLY A 123 -5.41 -6.78 9.76
CA GLY A 123 -5.62 -5.92 8.59
C GLY A 123 -4.42 -5.02 8.31
N GLY A 124 -3.86 -4.39 9.36
CA GLY A 124 -2.67 -3.55 9.25
C GLY A 124 -1.43 -4.33 8.80
N ALA A 125 -1.22 -5.52 9.36
CA ALA A 125 -0.08 -6.37 9.00
C ALA A 125 -0.17 -6.88 7.55
N LEU A 126 -1.35 -7.33 7.11
CA LEU A 126 -1.59 -7.76 5.73
C LEU A 126 -1.41 -6.60 4.74
N LEU A 127 -1.95 -5.42 5.04
CA LEU A 127 -1.72 -4.23 4.23
C LEU A 127 -0.23 -3.89 4.14
N GLY A 128 0.49 -3.90 5.27
CA GLY A 128 1.92 -3.65 5.30
C GLY A 128 2.73 -4.65 4.45
N GLN A 129 2.43 -5.95 4.56
CA GLN A 129 3.07 -6.98 3.75
C GLN A 129 2.75 -6.87 2.26
N GLY A 130 1.49 -6.59 1.94
CA GLY A 130 1.06 -6.40 0.56
C GLY A 130 1.73 -5.20 -0.09
N VAL A 131 1.74 -4.04 0.60
CA VAL A 131 2.46 -2.84 0.16
C VAL A 131 3.92 -3.11 -0.08
N LEU A 132 4.58 -3.75 0.89
CA LEU A 132 6.01 -4.03 0.78
C LEU A 132 6.33 -4.94 -0.40
N THR A 133 5.52 -5.98 -0.61
CA THR A 133 5.65 -6.90 -1.74
C THR A 133 5.52 -6.17 -3.06
N LEU A 134 4.49 -5.33 -3.22
CA LEU A 134 4.27 -4.54 -4.44
C LEU A 134 5.44 -3.58 -4.71
N VAL A 135 5.86 -2.82 -3.70
CA VAL A 135 6.93 -1.82 -3.84
C VAL A 135 8.25 -2.46 -4.23
N ARG A 136 8.57 -3.64 -3.68
CA ARG A 136 9.78 -4.40 -4.05
C ARG A 136 9.81 -4.85 -5.51
N HIS A 137 8.65 -5.07 -6.13
CA HIS A 137 8.54 -5.50 -7.52
C HIS A 137 8.15 -4.34 -8.46
N GLY A 138 8.35 -3.10 -8.02
CA GLY A 138 8.13 -1.91 -8.85
C GLY A 138 6.66 -1.61 -9.12
N ALA A 139 5.77 -1.92 -8.18
CA ALA A 139 4.39 -1.46 -8.17
C ALA A 139 4.08 -0.68 -6.89
N GLY A 140 3.22 0.32 -7.00
CA GLY A 140 2.66 0.98 -5.83
C GLY A 140 1.29 0.42 -5.47
N LEU A 141 0.77 0.86 -4.33
CA LEU A 141 -0.67 0.90 -4.14
C LEU A 141 -1.34 2.04 -4.91
N GLY A 142 -0.59 2.83 -5.68
CA GLY A 142 -1.05 4.11 -6.20
C GLY A 142 -1.27 5.13 -5.08
N GLY A 143 -1.61 6.36 -5.44
CA GLY A 143 -2.05 7.34 -4.45
C GLY A 143 -0.93 8.19 -3.85
N PHE A 144 -1.06 8.43 -2.55
CA PHE A 144 -0.17 9.31 -1.80
C PHE A 144 1.29 8.85 -1.77
N GLY A 145 1.59 7.55 -1.91
CA GLY A 145 2.98 7.09 -2.04
C GLY A 145 3.70 7.69 -3.25
N VAL A 146 3.02 7.79 -4.39
CA VAL A 146 3.56 8.45 -5.59
C VAL A 146 3.68 9.95 -5.37
N LEU A 147 2.69 10.56 -4.72
CA LEU A 147 2.72 11.99 -4.40
C LEU A 147 3.91 12.35 -3.51
N THR A 148 4.18 11.56 -2.46
CA THR A 148 5.28 11.83 -1.53
C THR A 148 6.65 11.68 -2.20
N VAL A 149 6.81 10.69 -3.09
CA VAL A 149 8.02 10.55 -3.93
C VAL A 149 8.16 11.74 -4.88
N TRP A 150 7.09 12.15 -5.55
CA TRP A 150 7.10 13.31 -6.43
C TRP A 150 7.44 14.61 -5.68
N LEU A 151 6.87 14.82 -4.48
CA LEU A 151 7.19 15.96 -3.62
C LEU A 151 8.66 15.95 -3.16
N ASN A 152 9.21 14.75 -2.89
CA ASN A 152 10.63 14.61 -2.59
C ASN A 152 11.50 15.01 -3.78
N GLN A 153 11.20 14.50 -4.98
CA GLN A 153 11.96 14.83 -6.19
C GLN A 153 11.85 16.31 -6.58
N ARG A 154 10.67 16.92 -6.40
CA ARG A 154 10.42 18.31 -6.83
C ARG A 154 10.84 19.36 -5.81
N TYR A 155 10.64 19.09 -4.52
CA TYR A 155 10.81 20.08 -3.44
C TYR A 155 11.78 19.62 -2.34
N GLY A 156 12.38 18.43 -2.44
CA GLY A 156 13.32 17.91 -1.44
C GLY A 156 12.67 17.45 -0.13
N TRP A 157 11.34 17.34 -0.08
CA TRP A 157 10.63 16.95 1.15
C TRP A 157 10.93 15.52 1.56
N LEU A 158 11.00 15.24 2.86
CA LEU A 158 11.22 13.88 3.36
C LEU A 158 9.99 13.00 3.12
N VAL A 159 10.14 11.94 2.32
CA VAL A 159 9.06 10.99 1.95
C VAL A 159 8.28 10.52 3.17
N GLY A 160 8.99 10.09 4.23
CA GLY A 160 8.35 9.61 5.46
C GLY A 160 7.55 10.67 6.21
N ARG A 161 8.01 11.93 6.23
CA ARG A 161 7.26 13.04 6.88
C ARG A 161 6.01 13.38 6.09
N SER A 162 6.12 13.43 4.76
CA SER A 162 4.99 13.67 3.88
C SER A 162 3.95 12.54 3.98
N GLN A 163 4.39 11.28 4.08
CA GLN A 163 3.50 10.15 4.29
C GLN A 163 2.79 10.21 5.64
N LEU A 164 3.52 10.54 6.72
CA LEU A 164 2.93 10.71 8.04
C LEU A 164 1.88 11.84 8.05
N ALA A 165 2.16 12.96 7.38
CA ALA A 165 1.21 14.06 7.25
C ALA A 165 -0.08 13.62 6.55
N VAL A 166 0.04 12.84 5.48
CA VAL A 166 -1.12 12.25 4.80
C VAL A 166 -1.91 11.33 5.74
N ASP A 167 -1.23 10.45 6.47
CA ASP A 167 -1.89 9.51 7.38
C ASP A 167 -2.65 10.24 8.49
N VAL A 168 -2.06 11.29 9.06
CA VAL A 168 -2.69 12.16 10.06
C VAL A 168 -3.92 12.87 9.48
N VAL A 169 -3.84 13.38 8.24
CA VAL A 169 -4.99 14.03 7.59
C VAL A 169 -6.11 13.02 7.35
N VAL A 170 -5.81 11.83 6.84
CA VAL A 170 -6.83 10.79 6.58
C VAL A 170 -7.49 10.31 7.88
N LEU A 171 -6.70 10.08 8.94
CA LEU A 171 -7.24 9.71 10.26
C LEU A 171 -8.03 10.86 10.90
N GLY A 172 -7.57 12.11 10.73
CA GLY A 172 -8.27 13.31 11.19
C GLY A 172 -9.63 13.48 10.50
N LEU A 173 -9.70 13.27 9.18
CA LEU A 173 -10.96 13.24 8.44
C LEU A 173 -11.86 12.09 8.90
N SER A 174 -11.27 10.94 9.20
CA SER A 174 -12.02 9.78 9.72
C SER A 174 -12.62 10.03 11.11
N ALA A 175 -12.01 10.90 11.93
CA ALA A 175 -12.52 11.24 13.25
C ALA A 175 -13.89 11.93 13.23
N ALA A 176 -14.27 12.55 12.10
CA ALA A 176 -15.61 13.14 11.93
C ALA A 176 -16.72 12.09 11.75
N TYR A 177 -16.36 10.85 11.38
CA TYR A 177 -17.32 9.79 11.03
C TYR A 177 -17.21 8.56 11.93
N LEU A 178 -16.05 8.29 12.51
CA LEU A 178 -15.79 7.11 13.34
C LEU A 178 -15.91 7.43 14.83
N ALA A 179 -16.39 6.46 15.60
CA ALA A 179 -16.37 6.56 17.07
C ALA A 179 -14.92 6.61 17.59
N PRO A 180 -14.64 7.28 18.73
CA PRO A 180 -13.28 7.39 19.27
C PRO A 180 -12.55 6.06 19.44
N ALA A 181 -13.27 5.00 19.83
CA ALA A 181 -12.71 3.65 19.94
C ALA A 181 -12.27 3.09 18.58
N GLN A 182 -13.10 3.24 17.53
CA GLN A 182 -12.77 2.81 16.16
C GLN A 182 -11.59 3.62 15.60
N LEU A 183 -11.50 4.91 15.92
CA LEU A 183 -10.37 5.74 15.53
C LEU A 183 -9.07 5.27 16.20
N GLY A 184 -9.11 4.87 17.47
CA GLY A 184 -7.98 4.27 18.18
C GLY A 184 -7.50 2.98 17.51
N TRP A 185 -8.42 2.07 17.17
CA TRP A 185 -8.10 0.83 16.45
C TRP A 185 -7.62 1.08 15.02
N SER A 186 -8.18 2.07 14.33
CA SER A 186 -7.75 2.47 12.97
C SER A 186 -6.33 3.06 12.98
N SER A 187 -6.02 3.86 14.00
CA SER A 187 -4.67 4.40 14.23
C SER A 187 -3.68 3.27 14.54
N LEU A 188 -4.08 2.29 15.36
CA LEU A 188 -3.28 1.09 15.60
C LEU A 188 -3.02 0.32 14.30
N SER A 189 -4.04 0.15 13.44
CA SER A 189 -3.86 -0.52 12.15
C SER A 189 -2.86 0.21 11.25
N ALA A 190 -2.93 1.53 11.18
CA ALA A 190 -1.97 2.36 10.44
C ALA A 190 -0.55 2.23 11.00
N LEU A 191 -0.40 2.22 12.33
CA LEU A 191 0.88 1.99 12.99
C LEU A 191 1.44 0.60 12.69
N VAL A 192 0.63 -0.46 12.77
CA VAL A 192 1.06 -1.83 12.46
C VAL A 192 1.50 -1.94 11.01
N MET A 193 0.73 -1.38 10.07
CA MET A 193 1.11 -1.30 8.66
C MET A 193 2.46 -0.60 8.49
N GLY A 194 2.63 0.57 9.13
CA GLY A 194 3.88 1.32 9.10
C GLY A 194 5.07 0.57 9.71
N ILE A 195 4.87 -0.14 10.83
CA ILE A 195 5.89 -0.99 11.47
C ILE A 195 6.29 -2.13 10.55
N VAL A 196 5.32 -2.81 9.92
CA VAL A 196 5.62 -3.89 8.97
C VAL A 196 6.43 -3.36 7.81
N VAL A 197 6.05 -2.22 7.23
CA VAL A 197 6.87 -1.60 6.18
C VAL A 197 8.26 -1.26 6.73
N TYR A 198 8.37 -0.58 7.88
CA TYR A 198 9.64 -0.15 8.45
C TYR A 198 10.61 -1.30 8.77
N LEU A 199 10.13 -2.34 9.47
CA LEU A 199 10.99 -3.45 9.92
C LEU A 199 11.53 -4.26 8.75
N TRP A 200 10.70 -4.43 7.72
CA TRP A 200 11.00 -5.30 6.59
C TRP A 200 11.56 -4.52 5.39
N HIS A 201 11.40 -3.20 5.34
CA HIS A 201 12.04 -2.32 4.37
C HIS A 201 13.46 -1.96 4.84
N ARG A 202 14.40 -2.90 4.67
CA ARG A 202 15.84 -2.65 4.85
C ARG A 202 16.51 -2.48 3.48
N PRO A 203 16.83 -1.25 3.05
CA PRO A 203 17.58 -1.01 1.82
C PRO A 203 18.92 -1.75 1.90
N GLY A 204 19.27 -2.53 0.86
CA GLY A 204 20.54 -3.28 0.78
C GLY A 204 20.50 -4.73 1.26
N ARG A 205 19.58 -5.12 2.17
CA ARG A 205 19.49 -6.52 2.65
C ARG A 205 18.58 -7.41 1.79
N TYR A 206 17.62 -6.80 1.10
CA TYR A 206 16.64 -7.46 0.24
C TYR A 206 16.54 -6.71 -1.09
N THR A 207 17.59 -6.80 -1.91
CA THR A 207 17.66 -6.16 -3.22
C THR A 207 17.58 -7.21 -4.32
N GLY A 208 16.35 -7.49 -4.77
CA GLY A 208 16.11 -7.93 -6.14
C GLY A 208 15.48 -6.78 -6.91
N TYR A 209 15.77 -6.68 -8.20
CA TYR A 209 15.15 -5.68 -9.07
C TYR A 209 14.56 -6.38 -10.27
N SER A 210 13.39 -5.96 -10.74
CA SER A 210 12.88 -6.51 -12.00
C SER A 210 13.91 -6.35 -13.13
N GLN A 211 14.14 -7.40 -13.92
CA GLN A 211 15.01 -7.38 -15.12
C GLN A 211 14.68 -6.22 -16.08
N LEU A 212 13.42 -5.76 -16.06
CA LEU A 212 12.94 -4.62 -16.83
C LEU A 212 13.35 -3.32 -16.11
N ARG A 213 14.62 -2.93 -16.27
CA ARG A 213 15.20 -1.69 -15.69
C ARG A 213 15.24 -0.53 -16.70
N TRP A 214 14.61 0.57 -16.25
CA TRP A 214 14.78 2.02 -16.52
C TRP A 214 14.87 2.52 -17.97
#